data_AF-A0A424MGN1-F1
#
_entry.id   AF-A0A424MGN1-F1
#
_cell.length_a   1.000
_cell.length_b   1.000
_cell.length_c   1.000
_cell.angle_alpha   90.00
_cell.angle_beta   90.00
_cell.angle_gamma   90.00
#
_symmetry.space_group_name_H-M   'P 1'
#
loop_
_entity.id
_entity.type
_entity.pdbx_description
1 polymer ?
#
loop_
_entity_poly.entity_id
_entity_poly.type
_entity_poly.pdbx_seq_one_letter_code
_entity_poly.pdbx_strand_id
1 'polypeptide(L)'
;MADDNGGSAGPTGKFGHCCEELKEAIAGEDFEPMINVGEDGILYMAVGLIELEDDEPGMVDHPVFFCPFCGTKVQDAEVVRAQITSEGELPQ
;
A
#
# COMPACT_ATOMS: atom_id res chain seq x y z
N MET A 1 -12.94 4.50 36.26
CA MET A 1 -12.25 3.36 35.62
C MET A 1 -11.54 3.92 34.41
N ALA A 2 -10.23 3.79 34.38
CA ALA A 2 -9.44 3.92 33.16
C ALA A 2 -9.81 2.72 32.24
N ASP A 3 -9.54 2.68 30.93
CA ASP A 3 -8.28 2.94 30.25
C ASP A 3 -8.49 3.08 28.71
N ASP A 4 -7.44 3.59 28.08
CA ASP A 4 -6.96 3.25 26.75
C ASP A 4 -7.64 3.84 25.50
N ASN A 5 -7.27 5.08 25.17
CA ASN A 5 -7.25 5.56 23.79
C ASN A 5 -5.92 5.12 23.15
N GLY A 6 -5.80 3.80 22.92
CA GLY A 6 -4.73 3.19 22.15
C GLY A 6 -4.91 3.56 20.68
N GLY A 7 -4.21 4.60 20.25
CA GLY A 7 -4.13 4.99 18.84
C GLY A 7 -3.56 3.83 18.02
N SER A 8 -4.44 3.04 17.42
CA SER A 8 -4.05 2.14 16.35
C SER A 8 -3.85 3.01 15.12
N ALA A 9 -2.62 3.46 14.91
CA ALA A 9 -2.23 4.11 13.66
C ALA A 9 -2.50 3.10 12.55
N GLY A 10 -3.64 3.26 11.88
CA GLY A 10 -3.97 2.48 10.69
C GLY A 10 -2.91 2.69 9.60
N PRO A 11 -2.96 1.90 8.52
CA PRO A 11 -2.04 2.03 7.38
C PRO A 11 -1.87 3.46 6.83
N THR A 12 -2.91 4.28 6.94
CA THR A 12 -2.93 5.72 6.67
C THR A 12 -1.93 6.53 7.51
N GLY A 13 -1.51 6.04 8.68
CA GLY A 13 -0.63 6.74 9.61
C GLY A 13 0.81 6.90 9.13
N LYS A 14 1.35 5.91 8.41
CA LYS A 14 2.75 5.95 7.91
C LYS A 14 2.89 6.79 6.64
N PHE A 15 1.90 6.78 5.75
CA PHE A 15 1.99 7.41 4.43
C PHE A 15 1.14 8.67 4.26
N GLY A 16 0.10 8.84 5.09
CA GLY A 16 -0.82 9.98 5.04
C GLY A 16 -0.22 11.33 5.45
N HIS A 17 1.08 11.39 5.77
CA HIS A 17 1.78 12.63 6.07
C HIS A 17 2.64 13.16 4.90
N CYS A 18 2.69 12.45 3.76
CA CYS A 18 3.58 12.83 2.65
C CYS A 18 3.12 14.12 1.95
N CYS A 19 1.85 14.16 1.53
CA CYS A 19 1.15 15.33 0.99
C CYS A 19 -0.36 15.07 1.05
N GLU A 20 -1.18 16.11 0.88
CA GLU A 20 -2.64 15.95 0.96
C GLU A 20 -3.16 15.05 -0.17
N GLU A 21 -2.60 15.12 -1.38
CA GLU A 21 -3.03 14.27 -2.50
C GLU A 21 -2.82 12.78 -2.22
N LEU A 22 -1.67 12.41 -1.63
CA LEU A 22 -1.42 11.01 -1.27
C LEU A 22 -2.34 10.55 -0.14
N LYS A 23 -2.57 11.42 0.85
CA LYS A 23 -3.46 11.13 1.98
C LYS A 23 -4.89 10.91 1.52
N GLU A 24 -5.40 11.77 0.63
CA GLU A 24 -6.72 11.62 0.04
C GLU A 24 -6.82 10.37 -0.83
N ALA A 25 -5.80 10.06 -1.64
CA ALA A 25 -5.77 8.87 -2.48
C ALA A 25 -5.86 7.56 -1.67
N ILE A 26 -5.19 7.49 -0.51
CA ILE A 26 -5.20 6.30 0.36
C ILE A 26 -6.48 6.25 1.23
N ALA A 27 -7.12 7.39 1.49
CA ALA A 27 -8.32 7.48 2.33
C ALA A 27 -9.64 7.25 1.56
N GLY A 28 -9.59 7.09 0.24
CA GLY A 28 -10.78 6.81 -0.57
C GLY A 28 -11.36 5.42 -0.26
N GLU A 29 -12.60 5.39 0.21
CA GLU A 29 -13.33 4.14 0.53
C GLU A 29 -14.48 3.85 -0.46
N ASP A 30 -14.82 4.80 -1.33
CA ASP A 30 -15.96 4.70 -2.25
C ASP A 30 -15.74 3.70 -3.40
N PHE A 31 -14.47 3.42 -3.72
CA PHE A 31 -14.05 2.50 -4.77
C PHE A 31 -12.81 1.74 -4.32
N GLU A 32 -12.50 0.63 -4.97
CA GLU A 32 -11.24 -0.07 -4.74
C GLU A 32 -10.06 0.88 -5.04
N PRO A 33 -9.23 1.22 -4.04
CA PRO A 33 -8.25 2.27 -4.18
C PRO A 33 -7.07 1.81 -5.04
N MET A 34 -6.75 2.62 -6.06
CA MET A 34 -5.60 2.39 -6.94
C MET A 34 -4.25 2.48 -6.22
N ILE A 35 -4.22 3.11 -5.04
CA ILE A 35 -3.06 3.22 -4.16
C ILE A 35 -3.50 2.79 -2.77
N ASN A 36 -2.92 1.71 -2.26
CA ASN A 36 -3.29 1.10 -0.99
C ASN A 36 -2.05 0.70 -0.19
N VAL A 37 -2.24 0.45 1.10
CA VAL A 37 -1.19 -0.12 1.95
C VAL A 37 -1.56 -1.57 2.17
N GLY A 38 -0.66 -2.48 1.78
CA GLY A 38 -0.82 -3.91 2.00
C GLY A 38 -0.78 -4.27 3.48
N GLU A 39 -1.17 -5.51 3.79
CA GLU A 39 -1.09 -6.04 5.16
C GLU A 39 0.37 -6.11 5.67
N ASP A 40 1.33 -6.17 4.75
CA ASP A 40 2.78 -6.07 4.96
C ASP A 40 3.26 -4.65 5.32
N GLY A 41 2.36 -3.65 5.29
CA GLY A 41 2.70 -2.25 5.55
C GLY A 41 3.47 -1.56 4.43
N ILE A 42 3.47 -2.15 3.22
CA ILE A 42 4.05 -1.58 2.01
C ILE A 42 2.98 -0.81 1.24
N LEU A 43 3.34 0.39 0.77
CA LEU A 43 2.48 1.17 -0.14
C LEU A 43 2.59 0.59 -1.56
N TYR A 44 1.47 0.13 -2.10
CA TYR A 44 1.34 -0.38 -3.46
C TYR A 44 0.48 0.54 -4.32
N MET A 45 0.66 0.42 -5.63
CA MET A 45 -0.19 1.04 -6.63
C MET A 45 -0.52 0.00 -7.69
N ALA A 46 -1.80 -0.10 -8.04
CA ALA A 46 -2.25 -0.92 -9.14
C ALA A 46 -1.73 -0.36 -10.47
N VAL A 47 -1.03 -1.20 -11.23
CA VAL A 47 -0.42 -0.85 -12.53
C VAL A 47 -1.07 -1.57 -13.72
N GLY A 48 -1.99 -2.50 -13.46
CA GLY A 48 -2.70 -3.21 -14.52
C GLY A 48 -3.69 -4.24 -13.99
N LEU A 49 -4.32 -4.94 -14.93
CA LEU A 49 -5.20 -6.08 -14.69
C LEU A 49 -4.55 -7.34 -15.25
N ILE A 50 -4.74 -8.46 -14.57
CA ILE A 50 -4.43 -9.79 -15.09
C ILE A 50 -5.73 -10.58 -15.27
N GLU A 51 -5.93 -11.13 -16.46
CA GLU A 51 -7.06 -12.01 -16.73
C GLU A 51 -6.86 -13.34 -16.00
N LEU A 52 -7.87 -13.74 -15.23
CA LEU A 52 -7.95 -15.04 -14.58
C LEU A 52 -9.05 -15.83 -15.32
N GLU A 53 -8.78 -17.09 -15.67
CA GLU A 53 -9.62 -17.84 -16.62
C GLU A 53 -11.09 -18.01 -16.16
N ASP A 54 -11.34 -18.08 -14.85
CA ASP A 54 -12.66 -18.33 -14.26
C ASP A 54 -13.08 -17.32 -13.16
N ASP A 55 -12.29 -16.26 -12.94
CA ASP A 55 -12.48 -15.31 -11.84
C ASP A 55 -12.52 -13.85 -12.33
N GLU A 56 -12.88 -12.91 -11.45
CA GLU A 56 -12.74 -11.48 -11.73
C GLU A 56 -11.27 -11.12 -12.02
N PRO A 57 -10.98 -10.19 -12.96
CA PRO A 57 -9.61 -9.80 -13.27
C PRO A 57 -8.88 -9.32 -12.02
N GLY A 58 -7.74 -9.93 -11.72
CA GLY A 58 -6.92 -9.53 -10.59
C GLY A 58 -6.20 -8.22 -10.87
N MET A 59 -5.90 -7.44 -9.83
CA MET A 59 -5.04 -6.26 -9.94
C MET A 59 -3.57 -6.68 -9.89
N VAL A 60 -2.74 -6.05 -10.72
CA VAL A 60 -1.28 -6.16 -10.63
C VAL A 60 -0.78 -4.97 -9.83
N ASP A 61 -0.33 -5.21 -8.60
CA ASP A 61 0.17 -4.19 -7.68
C ASP A 61 1.70 -4.08 -7.73
N HIS A 62 2.20 -2.85 -7.71
CA HIS A 62 3.64 -2.56 -7.67
C HIS A 62 4.00 -1.65 -6.49
N PRO A 63 5.08 -1.94 -5.73
CA PRO A 63 5.48 -1.10 -4.62
C PRO A 63 5.88 0.31 -5.08
N VAL A 64 5.48 1.31 -4.29
CA VAL A 64 5.71 2.74 -4.55
C VAL A 64 6.85 3.27 -3.68
N PHE A 65 7.98 3.63 -4.28
CA PHE A 65 9.13 4.17 -3.54
C PHE A 65 9.13 5.69 -3.40
N PHE A 66 8.55 6.38 -4.38
CA PHE A 66 8.41 7.83 -4.43
C PHE A 66 6.95 8.18 -4.61
N CYS A 67 6.47 9.16 -3.86
CA CYS A 67 5.10 9.66 -3.97
C CYS A 67 4.83 10.10 -5.41
N PRO A 68 3.79 9.56 -6.08
CA PRO A 68 3.48 9.92 -7.47
C PRO A 68 3.00 11.37 -7.63
N PHE A 69 2.63 12.03 -6.53
CA PHE A 69 2.11 13.40 -6.54
C PHE A 69 3.19 14.45 -6.31
N CYS A 70 4.05 14.27 -5.30
CA CYS A 70 5.05 15.27 -4.90
C CYS A 70 6.51 14.83 -5.09
N GLY A 71 6.76 13.57 -5.46
CA GLY A 71 8.10 13.03 -5.71
C GLY A 71 8.93 12.71 -4.44
N THR A 72 8.41 12.93 -3.24
CA THR A 72 9.09 12.58 -1.99
C THR A 72 9.30 11.06 -1.90
N LYS A 73 10.49 10.63 -1.46
CA LYS A 73 10.74 9.22 -1.16
C LYS A 73 9.88 8.80 0.05
N VAL A 74 8.99 7.84 -0.15
CA VAL A 74 8.04 7.33 0.87
C VAL A 74 8.44 5.98 1.43
N GLN A 75 9.22 5.19 0.68
CA GLN A 75 9.69 3.86 1.08
C GLN A 75 11.13 3.63 0.63
N ASP A 76 11.84 2.74 1.34
CA ASP A 76 13.16 2.31 0.93
C ASP A 76 13.10 1.03 0.08
N ALA A 77 13.73 1.06 -1.09
CA ALA A 77 13.64 -0.04 -2.06
C ALA A 77 14.35 -1.32 -1.59
N GLU A 78 15.44 -1.21 -0.83
CA GLU A 78 16.16 -2.39 -0.33
C GLU A 78 15.35 -3.06 0.78
N VAL A 79 14.80 -2.27 1.69
CA VAL A 79 13.93 -2.77 2.78
C VAL A 79 12.69 -3.45 2.23
N VAL A 80 11.98 -2.81 1.29
CA VAL A 80 10.76 -3.37 0.69
C VAL A 80 11.06 -4.66 -0.07
N ARG A 81 12.13 -4.70 -0.87
CA ARG A 81 12.51 -5.94 -1.58
C ARG A 81 12.85 -7.07 -0.62
N ALA A 82 13.55 -6.76 0.48
CA ALA A 82 13.86 -7.74 1.51
C ALA A 82 12.60 -8.27 2.21
N GLN A 83 11.62 -7.40 2.49
CA GLN A 83 10.33 -7.78 3.07
C GLN A 83 9.54 -8.70 2.14
N ILE A 84 9.33 -8.28 0.88
CA ILE A 84 8.61 -9.08 -0.13
C ILE A 84 9.27 -10.45 -0.32
N THR A 85 10.61 -10.51 -0.34
CA THR A 85 11.33 -11.80 -0.48
C THR A 85 11.22 -12.66 0.77
N SER A 86 11.11 -12.05 1.95
CA SER A 86 10.99 -12.76 3.23
C SER A 86 9.58 -13.27 3.51
N GLU A 87 8.55 -12.59 3.00
CA GLU A 87 7.14 -12.95 3.18
C GLU A 87 6.61 -13.78 1.99
N GLY A 88 7.29 -13.70 0.85
CA GLY A 88 6.96 -14.40 -0.40
C GLY A 88 7.77 -15.68 -0.65
N GLU A 89 7.80 -16.62 0.29
CA GLU A 89 7.94 -18.04 -0.09
C GLU A 89 6.66 -18.48 -0.83
N LEU A 90 6.51 -18.05 -2.09
CA LEU A 90 5.55 -18.61 -3.04
C LEU A 90 6.29 -19.57 -3.97
N PRO A 91 5.77 -20.80 -4.16
CA PRO A 91 6.39 -21.79 -5.03
C PRO A 91 6.39 -21.29 -6.48
N GLN A 92 7.49 -21.58 -7.16
CA GLN A 92 7.68 -21.44 -8.60
C GLN A 92 6.60 -22.19 -9.39
#